data_AF-A0A0N1III3-F1
#
_entry.id   AF-A0A0N1III3-F1
#
_cell.length_a   1.000
_cell.length_b   1.000
_cell.length_c   1.000
_cell.angle_alpha   90.00
_cell.angle_beta   90.00
_cell.angle_gamma   90.00
#
_symmetry.space_group_name_H-M   'P 1'
#
loop_
_entity.id
_entity.type
_entity.pdbx_description
1 polymer ?
#
loop_
_entity_poly.entity_id
_entity_poly.type
_entity_poly.pdbx_seq_one_letter_code
_entity_poly.pdbx_strand_id
1 'polypeptide(L)'
;MAELACMVYSGLGGVVMAVLLGIATTLFFISSYYYRRCCVRREKRPPVVFFLDLLKMLAAGSVASVVNYTFTAKVSRAANDITVRGKPLEGIGWYGAISVVDVVVGTPLAIAAGRLINRTCNVVDKHLQTPSAWKDTVHQNIVYGKYSDAHDCSCDYSHSAPPVRWSWWYSQVVTWTCACVLGEVMSGLTVLYSFLLVRSLWNPVAWIAVMVSFWNVDCLLKQYLVVIFSRFVLSYARLAVVDYFNQFKEPAHPALHP
;
A
#
# COMPACT_ATOMS: atom_id res chain seq x y z
N MET A 1 -31.09 -2.53 -7.63
CA MET A 1 -29.63 -2.72 -7.42
C MET A 1 -29.38 -4.21 -7.55
N ALA A 2 -28.64 -4.66 -8.57
CA ALA A 2 -28.31 -6.08 -8.69
C ALA A 2 -27.50 -6.51 -7.44
N GLU A 3 -27.98 -7.52 -6.72
CA GLU A 3 -27.27 -8.09 -5.58
C GLU A 3 -25.99 -8.74 -6.09
N LEU A 4 -24.85 -8.08 -5.84
CA LEU A 4 -23.54 -8.63 -6.15
C LEU A 4 -23.27 -9.81 -5.21
N ALA A 5 -22.95 -10.98 -5.78
CA ALA A 5 -22.67 -12.18 -4.98
C ALA A 5 -21.42 -11.99 -4.11
N CYS A 6 -21.59 -12.22 -2.80
CA CYS A 6 -20.59 -12.12 -1.74
C CYS A 6 -19.52 -11.04 -1.96
N MET A 7 -19.84 -9.79 -1.61
CA MET A 7 -18.93 -8.64 -1.71
C MET A 7 -18.10 -8.45 -0.43
N VAL A 8 -16.88 -7.94 -0.57
CA VAL A 8 -16.07 -7.54 0.58
C VAL A 8 -16.72 -6.36 1.30
N TYR A 9 -16.69 -6.38 2.63
CA TYR A 9 -17.28 -5.34 3.49
C TYR A 9 -18.81 -5.23 3.40
N SER A 10 -19.50 -6.27 2.93
CA SER A 10 -20.97 -6.27 2.88
C SER A 10 -21.58 -6.41 4.27
N GLY A 11 -22.46 -5.49 4.66
CA GLY A 11 -23.22 -5.54 5.91
C GLY A 11 -22.40 -5.20 7.17
N LEU A 12 -23.04 -5.27 8.34
CA LEU A 12 -22.43 -4.92 9.63
C LEU A 12 -21.19 -5.79 9.95
N GLY A 13 -21.23 -7.07 9.61
CA GLY A 13 -20.11 -8.00 9.82
C GLY A 13 -18.86 -7.62 9.01
N GLY A 14 -19.05 -7.16 7.77
CA GLY A 14 -17.95 -6.68 6.93
C GLY A 14 -17.27 -5.41 7.48
N VAL A 15 -18.07 -4.47 8.02
CA VAL A 15 -17.55 -3.25 8.65
C VAL A 15 -16.76 -3.58 9.93
N VAL A 16 -17.31 -4.43 10.80
CA VAL A 16 -16.63 -4.88 12.02
C VAL A 16 -15.31 -5.56 11.67
N MET A 17 -15.30 -6.42 10.64
CA MET A 17 -14.08 -7.06 10.15
C MET A 17 -13.02 -6.05 9.70
N ALA A 18 -13.40 -5.03 8.92
CA ALA A 18 -12.46 -4.01 8.46
C ALA A 18 -11.79 -3.28 9.62
N VAL A 19 -12.57 -2.94 10.65
CA VAL A 19 -12.07 -2.27 11.87
C VAL A 19 -11.14 -3.18 12.65
N LEU A 20 -11.54 -4.44 12.90
CA LEU A 20 -10.72 -5.42 13.63
C LEU A 20 -9.39 -5.69 12.91
N LEU A 21 -9.43 -5.81 11.58
CA LEU A 21 -8.22 -5.97 10.76
C LEU A 21 -7.33 -4.73 10.83
N GLY A 22 -7.91 -3.53 10.79
CA GLY A 22 -7.17 -2.28 10.96
C GLY A 22 -6.44 -2.24 12.31
N ILE A 23 -7.13 -2.61 13.39
CA ILE A 23 -6.57 -2.69 14.75
C ILE A 23 -5.46 -3.75 14.81
N ALA A 24 -5.72 -4.98 14.35
CA ALA A 24 -4.75 -6.06 14.38
C ALA A 24 -3.48 -5.72 13.60
N THR A 25 -3.63 -5.14 12.40
CA THR A 25 -2.50 -4.71 11.57
C THR A 25 -1.70 -3.60 12.28
N THR A 26 -2.38 -2.62 12.87
CA THR A 26 -1.75 -1.52 13.63
C THR A 26 -0.96 -2.04 14.83
N LEU A 27 -1.57 -2.92 15.64
CA LEU A 27 -0.91 -3.55 16.78
C LEU A 27 0.29 -4.39 16.35
N PHE A 28 0.19 -5.12 15.24
CA PHE A 28 1.29 -5.88 14.67
C PHE A 28 2.46 -4.96 14.29
N PHE A 29 2.20 -3.85 13.60
CA PHE A 29 3.22 -2.86 13.25
C PHE A 29 3.92 -2.28 14.46
N ILE A 30 3.14 -1.86 15.46
CA ILE A 30 3.67 -1.29 16.71
C ILE A 30 4.54 -2.34 17.43
N SER A 31 4.05 -3.57 17.55
CA SER A 31 4.76 -4.68 18.21
C SER A 31 6.06 -5.03 17.49
N SER A 32 6.02 -5.11 16.14
CA SER A 32 7.18 -5.37 15.30
C SER A 32 8.24 -4.27 15.43
N TYR A 33 7.82 -3.01 15.49
CA TYR A 33 8.71 -1.87 15.73
C TYR A 33 9.42 -1.99 17.09
N TYR A 34 8.67 -2.20 18.18
CA TYR A 34 9.27 -2.34 19.51
C TYR A 34 10.15 -3.58 19.64
N TYR A 35 9.78 -4.70 19.01
CA TYR A 35 10.61 -5.89 18.96
C TYR A 35 11.94 -5.61 18.23
N ARG A 36 11.89 -4.99 17.04
CA ARG A 36 13.09 -4.63 16.27
C ARG A 36 13.96 -3.60 17.00
N ARG A 37 13.37 -2.70 17.78
CA ARG A 37 14.07 -1.64 18.54
C ARG A 37 14.70 -2.18 19.83
N CYS A 38 13.92 -2.86 20.66
CA CYS A 38 14.35 -3.26 22.00
C CYS A 38 15.08 -4.61 22.00
N CYS A 39 14.59 -5.60 21.25
CA CYS A 39 15.13 -6.96 21.28
C CYS A 39 16.24 -7.15 20.25
N VAL A 40 16.01 -6.72 19.01
CA VAL A 40 16.95 -6.97 17.88
C VAL A 40 17.91 -5.79 17.66
N ARG A 41 17.63 -4.61 18.23
CA ARG A 41 18.42 -3.37 18.09
C ARG A 41 18.74 -2.96 16.64
N ARG A 42 17.91 -3.39 15.68
CA ARG A 42 18.03 -3.05 14.25
C ARG A 42 17.26 -1.80 13.87
N GLU A 43 16.20 -1.49 14.63
CA GLU A 43 15.38 -0.31 14.39
C GLU A 43 16.00 0.93 15.04
N LYS A 44 16.43 1.88 14.22
CA LYS A 44 17.08 3.13 14.65
C LYS A 44 16.12 4.33 14.62
N ARG A 45 15.00 4.25 13.88
CA ARG A 45 14.05 5.37 13.72
C ARG A 45 13.45 5.78 15.07
N PRO A 46 13.33 7.07 15.39
CA PRO A 46 12.65 7.53 16.61
C PRO A 46 11.17 7.11 16.67
N PRO A 47 10.59 6.88 17.86
CA PRO A 47 9.18 6.47 17.99
C PRO A 47 8.21 7.45 17.32
N VAL A 48 8.45 8.75 17.46
CA VAL A 48 7.59 9.80 16.87
C VAL A 48 7.57 9.69 15.34
N VAL A 49 8.73 9.50 14.71
CA VAL A 49 8.86 9.31 13.26
C VAL A 49 8.12 8.05 12.82
N PHE A 50 8.28 6.95 13.56
CA PHE A 50 7.55 5.71 13.28
C PHE A 50 6.03 5.88 13.36
N PHE A 51 5.50 6.53 14.40
CA PHE A 51 4.06 6.75 14.55
C PHE A 51 3.49 7.63 13.44
N LEU A 52 4.22 8.66 13.02
CA LEU A 52 3.80 9.48 11.89
C LEU A 52 3.79 8.67 10.59
N ASP A 53 4.82 7.88 10.31
CA ASP A 53 4.84 7.00 9.14
C ASP A 53 3.71 5.96 9.16
N LEU A 54 3.41 5.40 10.34
CA LEU A 54 2.27 4.50 10.53
C LEU A 54 0.95 5.21 10.20
N LEU A 55 0.76 6.45 10.68
CA LEU A 55 -0.42 7.25 10.36
C LEU A 55 -0.55 7.52 8.85
N LYS A 56 0.56 7.83 8.16
CA LYS A 56 0.57 7.98 6.68
C LYS A 56 0.12 6.69 6.00
N MET A 57 0.62 5.54 6.44
CA MET A 57 0.26 4.25 5.88
C MET A 57 -1.22 3.91 6.12
N LEU A 58 -1.75 4.22 7.30
CA LEU A 58 -3.17 4.01 7.63
C LEU A 58 -4.10 4.90 6.78
N ALA A 59 -3.74 6.18 6.60
CA ALA A 59 -4.50 7.09 5.73
C ALA A 59 -4.48 6.61 4.27
N ALA A 60 -3.28 6.32 3.74
CA ALA A 60 -3.12 5.82 2.38
C ALA A 60 -3.86 4.49 2.17
N GLY A 61 -3.77 3.56 3.13
CA GLY A 61 -4.44 2.26 3.11
C GLY A 61 -5.97 2.37 3.13
N SER A 62 -6.50 3.33 3.88
CA SER A 62 -7.95 3.59 3.93
C SER A 62 -8.49 4.05 2.57
N VAL A 63 -7.82 5.03 1.94
CA VAL A 63 -8.22 5.54 0.62
C VAL A 63 -8.03 4.46 -0.46
N ALA A 64 -6.92 3.74 -0.43
CA ALA A 64 -6.64 2.59 -1.29
C ALA A 64 -7.74 1.50 -1.20
N SER A 65 -8.24 1.21 0.01
CA SER A 65 -9.31 0.23 0.21
C SER A 65 -10.61 0.62 -0.51
N VAL A 66 -10.95 1.91 -0.54
CA VAL A 66 -12.13 2.41 -1.27
C VAL A 66 -11.97 2.21 -2.78
N VAL A 67 -10.78 2.49 -3.31
CA VAL A 67 -10.45 2.26 -4.73
C VAL A 67 -10.57 0.78 -5.07
N ASN A 68 -9.97 -0.08 -4.25
CA ASN A 68 -9.98 -1.52 -4.47
C ASN A 68 -11.41 -2.10 -4.42
N TYR A 69 -12.24 -1.64 -3.47
CA TYR A 69 -13.68 -1.97 -3.44
C TYR A 69 -14.41 -1.52 -4.71
N THR A 70 -14.12 -0.31 -5.21
CA THR A 70 -14.74 0.22 -6.42
C THR A 70 -14.42 -0.62 -7.65
N PHE A 71 -13.15 -1.01 -7.81
CA PHE A 71 -12.74 -1.89 -8.91
C PHE A 71 -13.29 -3.30 -8.75
N THR A 72 -13.30 -3.85 -7.54
CA THR A 72 -13.95 -5.12 -7.23
C THR A 72 -15.40 -5.12 -7.73
N ALA A 73 -16.18 -4.08 -7.39
CA ALA A 73 -17.56 -3.97 -7.85
C ALA A 73 -17.68 -3.89 -9.39
N LYS A 74 -16.77 -3.17 -10.06
CA LYS A 74 -16.75 -3.09 -11.54
C LYS A 74 -16.47 -4.44 -12.18
N VAL A 75 -15.47 -5.17 -11.69
CA VAL A 75 -15.10 -6.49 -12.22
C VAL A 75 -16.22 -7.50 -11.97
N SER A 76 -16.80 -7.52 -10.77
CA SER A 76 -17.95 -8.39 -10.46
C SER A 76 -19.14 -8.14 -11.39
N ARG A 77 -19.42 -6.87 -11.73
CA ARG A 77 -20.49 -6.54 -12.70
C ARG A 77 -20.15 -7.02 -14.11
N ALA A 78 -18.91 -6.85 -14.57
CA ALA A 78 -18.49 -7.34 -15.87
C ALA A 78 -18.55 -8.88 -15.96
N ALA A 79 -18.30 -9.55 -14.84
CA ALA A 79 -18.29 -10.99 -14.71
C ALA A 79 -19.67 -11.62 -14.43
N ASN A 80 -20.75 -10.82 -14.36
CA ASN A 80 -22.07 -11.27 -13.91
C ASN A 80 -22.64 -12.47 -14.71
N ASP A 81 -22.33 -12.54 -16.02
CA ASP A 81 -22.81 -13.61 -16.90
C ASP A 81 -21.96 -14.88 -16.82
N ILE A 82 -20.81 -14.83 -16.13
CA ILE A 82 -19.94 -15.99 -15.93
C ILE A 82 -20.31 -16.67 -14.62
N THR A 83 -20.65 -17.96 -14.72
CA THR A 83 -21.04 -18.76 -13.56
C THR A 83 -20.14 -19.96 -13.37
N VAL A 84 -19.96 -20.35 -12.10
CA VAL A 84 -19.29 -21.56 -11.66
C VAL A 84 -20.30 -22.35 -10.83
N ARG A 85 -20.63 -23.58 -11.24
CA ARG A 85 -21.68 -24.41 -10.61
C ARG A 85 -23.03 -23.67 -10.45
N GLY A 86 -23.41 -22.89 -11.47
CA GLY A 86 -24.65 -22.12 -11.47
C GLY A 86 -24.66 -20.89 -10.54
N LYS A 87 -23.53 -20.55 -9.92
CA LYS A 87 -23.38 -19.33 -9.10
C LYS A 87 -22.50 -18.31 -9.83
N PRO A 88 -22.81 -17.00 -9.79
CA PRO A 88 -21.91 -15.98 -10.33
C PRO A 88 -20.59 -15.94 -9.54
N LEU A 89 -19.54 -15.43 -10.18
CA LEU A 89 -18.26 -15.24 -9.52
C LEU A 89 -18.36 -14.24 -8.37
N GLU A 90 -17.90 -14.65 -7.20
CA GLU A 90 -18.04 -13.88 -5.96
C GLU A 90 -17.08 -12.68 -5.91
N GLY A 91 -17.60 -11.53 -5.48
CA GLY A 91 -16.87 -10.26 -5.38
C GLY A 91 -15.62 -10.33 -4.50
N ILE A 92 -15.67 -11.12 -3.44
CA ILE A 92 -14.52 -11.35 -2.58
C ILE A 92 -13.31 -11.98 -3.29
N GLY A 93 -13.58 -12.82 -4.28
CA GLY A 93 -12.55 -13.42 -5.10
C GLY A 93 -11.82 -12.39 -5.96
N TRP A 94 -12.57 -11.44 -6.52
CA TRP A 94 -12.03 -10.33 -7.31
C TRP A 94 -11.19 -9.38 -6.47
N TYR A 95 -11.62 -9.11 -5.23
CA TYR A 95 -10.83 -8.34 -4.29
C TYR A 95 -9.48 -9.00 -4.01
N GLY A 96 -9.48 -10.31 -3.75
CA GLY A 96 -8.23 -11.08 -3.58
C GLY A 96 -7.32 -10.99 -4.81
N ALA A 97 -7.88 -11.09 -6.02
CA ALA A 97 -7.12 -10.94 -7.26
C ALA A 97 -6.48 -9.55 -7.40
N ILE A 98 -7.25 -8.48 -7.15
CA ILE A 98 -6.73 -7.10 -7.20
C ILE A 98 -5.63 -6.92 -6.15
N SER A 99 -5.80 -7.43 -4.93
CA SER A 99 -4.76 -7.35 -3.90
C SER A 99 -3.48 -8.08 -4.27
N VAL A 100 -3.56 -9.24 -4.94
CA VAL A 100 -2.37 -9.96 -5.44
C VAL A 100 -1.65 -9.13 -6.51
N VAL A 101 -2.40 -8.55 -7.46
CA VAL A 101 -1.82 -7.66 -8.49
C VAL A 101 -1.26 -6.38 -7.86
N ASP A 102 -1.84 -5.85 -6.78
CA ASP A 102 -1.28 -4.71 -6.06
C ASP A 102 0.13 -5.01 -5.52
N VAL A 103 0.39 -6.20 -4.96
CA VAL A 103 1.74 -6.53 -4.49
C VAL A 103 2.76 -6.59 -5.63
N VAL A 104 2.37 -7.13 -6.78
CA VAL A 104 3.28 -7.35 -7.92
C VAL A 104 3.46 -6.11 -8.79
N VAL A 105 2.43 -5.27 -8.91
CA VAL A 105 2.39 -4.13 -9.84
C VAL A 105 2.17 -2.82 -9.09
N GLY A 106 1.10 -2.74 -8.29
CA GLY A 106 0.67 -1.49 -7.66
C GLY A 106 1.70 -0.92 -6.67
N THR A 107 2.24 -1.77 -5.80
CA THR A 107 3.25 -1.42 -4.80
C THR A 107 4.57 -1.00 -5.44
N PRO A 108 5.18 -1.76 -6.38
CA PRO A 108 6.36 -1.29 -7.11
C PRO A 108 6.13 0.01 -7.86
N LEU A 109 4.95 0.21 -8.47
CA LEU A 109 4.61 1.44 -9.17
C LEU A 109 4.50 2.63 -8.21
N ALA A 110 3.87 2.44 -7.05
CA ALA A 110 3.78 3.47 -6.01
C ALA A 110 5.17 3.88 -5.50
N ILE A 111 6.09 2.92 -5.34
CA ILE A 111 7.49 3.18 -4.99
C ILE A 111 8.20 3.96 -6.11
N ALA A 112 8.02 3.53 -7.37
CA ALA A 112 8.61 4.21 -8.53
C ALA A 112 8.11 5.66 -8.66
N ALA A 113 6.81 5.90 -8.45
CA ALA A 113 6.22 7.22 -8.43
C ALA A 113 6.80 8.09 -7.29
N GLY A 114 6.94 7.53 -6.08
CA GLY A 114 7.59 8.23 -4.96
C GLY A 114 9.03 8.63 -5.27
N ARG A 115 9.83 7.72 -5.85
CA ARG A 115 11.20 7.99 -6.30
C ARG A 115 11.25 9.07 -7.38
N LEU A 116 10.34 9.01 -8.35
CA LEU A 116 10.24 10.00 -9.42
C LEU A 116 9.96 11.39 -8.84
N ILE A 117 9.05 11.51 -7.88
CA ILE A 117 8.75 12.79 -7.23
C ILE A 117 9.99 13.36 -6.53
N ASN A 118 10.72 12.54 -5.77
CA ASN A 118 11.95 13.01 -5.09
C ASN A 118 13.04 13.42 -6.09
N ARG A 119 13.18 12.70 -7.22
CA ARG A 119 14.10 13.09 -8.31
C ARG A 119 13.68 14.39 -8.98
N THR A 120 12.38 14.61 -9.17
CA THR A 120 11.85 15.88 -9.66
C THR A 120 12.15 17.01 -8.67
N CYS A 121 12.01 16.78 -7.36
CA CYS A 121 12.42 17.75 -6.35
C CYS A 121 13.91 18.12 -6.48
N ASN A 122 14.81 17.15 -6.69
CA ASN A 122 16.24 17.40 -6.95
C ASN A 122 16.49 18.30 -8.16
N VAL A 123 15.71 18.14 -9.24
CA VAL A 123 15.82 19.00 -10.42
C VAL A 123 15.28 20.40 -10.14
N VAL A 124 14.13 20.49 -9.48
CA VAL A 124 13.46 21.76 -9.16
C VAL A 124 14.28 22.60 -8.19
N ASP A 125 14.92 22.00 -7.19
CA ASP A 125 15.76 22.70 -6.21
C ASP A 125 16.89 23.51 -6.87
N LYS A 126 17.50 22.95 -7.93
CA LYS A 126 18.54 23.64 -8.72
C LYS A 126 18.05 24.90 -9.42
N HIS A 127 16.75 24.97 -9.72
CA HIS A 127 16.13 26.11 -10.41
C HIS A 127 15.52 27.12 -9.44
N LEU A 128 15.30 26.73 -8.18
CA LEU A 128 14.83 27.64 -7.14
C LEU A 128 16.01 28.39 -6.53
N GLN A 129 16.32 29.58 -7.05
CA GLN A 129 17.42 30.39 -6.51
C GLN A 129 16.99 31.12 -5.22
N THR A 130 15.76 31.62 -5.17
CA THR A 130 15.26 32.45 -4.06
C THR A 130 14.84 31.61 -2.84
N PRO A 131 15.29 31.96 -1.62
CA PRO A 131 14.76 31.37 -0.39
C PRO A 131 13.23 31.55 -0.32
N SER A 132 12.51 30.45 -0.14
CA SER A 132 11.05 30.46 -0.04
C SER A 132 10.57 29.20 0.71
N ALA A 133 9.39 29.26 1.30
CA ALA A 133 8.78 28.09 1.96
C ALA A 133 8.60 26.89 0.99
N TRP A 134 8.44 27.18 -0.30
CA TRP A 134 8.42 26.17 -1.36
C TRP A 134 9.78 25.51 -1.52
N LYS A 135 10.86 26.30 -1.65
CA LYS A 135 12.24 25.78 -1.72
C LYS A 135 12.59 24.93 -0.50
N ASP A 136 12.21 25.36 0.70
CA ASP A 136 12.41 24.59 1.93
C ASP A 136 11.70 23.23 1.87
N THR A 137 10.46 23.19 1.36
CA THR A 137 9.69 21.95 1.24
C THR A 137 10.29 21.01 0.19
N VAL A 138 10.75 21.55 -0.94
CA VAL A 138 11.46 20.80 -1.99
C VAL A 138 12.76 20.21 -1.44
N HIS A 139 13.54 21.00 -0.72
CA HIS A 139 14.77 20.56 -0.08
C HIS A 139 14.51 19.48 0.99
N GLN A 140 13.48 19.64 1.81
CA GLN A 140 13.08 18.61 2.78
C GLN A 140 12.60 17.31 2.08
N ASN A 141 11.98 17.37 0.91
CA ASN A 141 11.65 16.17 0.12
C ASN A 141 12.90 15.47 -0.45
N ILE A 142 13.96 16.22 -0.77
CA ILE A 142 15.24 15.63 -1.20
C ILE A 142 15.92 14.92 -0.04
N VAL A 143 16.05 15.57 1.11
CA VAL A 143 16.83 15.04 2.24
C VAL A 143 16.04 13.98 3.01
N TYR A 144 14.76 14.26 3.28
CA TYR A 144 13.95 13.43 4.16
C TYR A 144 12.89 12.61 3.42
N GLY A 145 12.65 12.86 2.13
CA GLY A 145 11.64 12.15 1.36
C GLY A 145 11.88 10.64 1.35
N LYS A 146 10.83 9.88 1.64
CA LYS A 146 10.90 8.42 1.60
C LYS A 146 11.28 7.97 0.19
N TYR A 147 12.25 7.05 0.06
CA TYR A 147 12.86 6.61 -1.20
C TYR A 147 13.75 7.65 -1.93
N SER A 148 14.12 8.76 -1.28
CA SER A 148 15.16 9.63 -1.83
C SER A 148 16.53 8.98 -1.68
N ASP A 149 17.45 9.24 -2.62
CA ASP A 149 18.83 8.74 -2.57
C ASP A 149 19.60 9.28 -1.35
N ALA A 150 19.17 10.42 -0.79
CA ALA A 150 19.76 11.06 0.39
C ALA A 150 19.06 10.70 1.72
N HIS A 151 18.03 9.85 1.69
CA HIS A 151 17.24 9.53 2.87
C HIS A 151 18.01 8.67 3.87
N ASP A 152 18.38 9.24 5.02
CA ASP A 152 18.97 8.51 6.15
C ASP A 152 17.92 8.23 7.24
N CYS A 153 17.50 6.97 7.31
CA CYS A 153 16.57 6.44 8.29
C CYS A 153 17.01 6.52 9.76
N SER A 154 18.28 6.80 10.04
CA SER A 154 18.81 6.94 11.40
C SER A 154 18.70 8.36 11.95
N CYS A 155 18.42 9.34 11.08
CA CYS A 155 18.25 10.74 11.46
C CYS A 155 16.91 10.97 12.18
N ASP A 156 16.97 11.62 13.34
CA ASP A 156 15.78 12.14 14.00
C ASP A 156 15.35 13.45 13.34
N TYR A 157 14.35 13.37 12.46
CA TYR A 157 13.79 14.48 11.70
C TYR A 157 13.20 15.62 12.57
N SER A 158 13.01 15.39 13.88
CA SER A 158 12.55 16.41 14.82
C SER A 158 13.69 17.29 15.36
N HIS A 159 14.92 16.77 15.35
CA HIS A 159 16.10 17.43 15.93
C HIS A 159 17.23 17.67 14.93
N SER A 160 17.15 17.10 13.72
CA SER A 160 18.03 17.46 12.61
C SER A 160 17.84 18.94 12.27
N ALA A 161 18.91 19.73 12.28
CA ALA A 161 18.86 21.11 11.82
C ALA A 161 18.84 21.13 10.28
N PRO A 162 17.79 21.67 9.61
CA PRO A 162 16.58 22.30 10.16
C PRO A 162 15.43 21.31 10.45
N PRO A 163 14.61 21.58 11.49
CA PRO A 163 13.50 20.72 11.88
C PRO A 163 12.47 20.59 10.76
N VAL A 164 11.93 19.39 10.59
CA VAL A 164 10.95 19.11 9.54
C VAL A 164 9.64 19.85 9.79
N ARG A 165 9.17 20.62 8.79
CA ARG A 165 7.95 21.43 8.91
C ARG A 165 6.70 20.56 8.75
N TRP A 166 5.59 20.97 9.36
CA TRP A 166 4.30 20.31 9.18
C TRP A 166 3.84 20.25 7.71
N SER A 167 4.19 21.28 6.92
CA SER A 167 3.91 21.33 5.47
C SER A 167 4.57 20.17 4.71
N TRP A 168 5.78 19.77 5.11
CA TRP A 168 6.46 18.61 4.54
C TRP A 168 5.74 17.31 4.92
N TRP A 169 5.33 17.17 6.19
CA TRP A 169 4.59 15.98 6.64
C TRP A 169 3.29 15.81 5.85
N TYR A 170 2.51 16.88 5.71
CA TYR A 170 1.31 16.90 4.90
C TYR A 170 1.61 16.53 3.44
N SER A 171 2.62 17.14 2.83
CA SER A 171 3.06 16.81 1.47
C SER A 171 3.38 15.33 1.32
N GLN A 172 4.12 14.73 2.26
CA GLN A 172 4.47 13.31 2.22
C GLN A 172 3.25 12.40 2.40
N VAL A 173 2.31 12.75 3.28
CA VAL A 173 1.05 12.00 3.46
C VAL A 173 0.26 12.00 2.15
N VAL A 174 0.06 13.18 1.56
CA VAL A 174 -0.72 13.35 0.32
C VAL A 174 -0.04 12.63 -0.83
N THR A 175 1.24 12.88 -1.05
CA THR A 175 2.01 12.23 -2.12
C THR A 175 2.00 10.71 -2.00
N TRP A 176 2.22 10.17 -0.80
CA TRP A 176 2.19 8.73 -0.59
C TRP A 176 0.79 8.15 -0.79
N THR A 177 -0.24 8.85 -0.32
CA THR A 177 -1.64 8.46 -0.55
C THR A 177 -1.95 8.43 -2.04
N CYS A 178 -1.59 9.47 -2.79
CA CYS A 178 -1.75 9.52 -4.25
C CYS A 178 -1.00 8.40 -4.95
N ALA A 179 0.24 8.10 -4.54
CA ALA A 179 1.02 7.00 -5.11
C ALA A 179 0.38 5.63 -4.85
N CYS A 180 -0.12 5.40 -3.63
CA CYS A 180 -0.84 4.17 -3.27
C CYS A 180 -2.16 4.05 -4.05
N VAL A 181 -2.92 5.13 -4.15
CA VAL A 181 -4.17 5.19 -4.94
C VAL A 181 -3.88 4.90 -6.40
N LEU A 182 -2.84 5.49 -6.98
CA LEU A 182 -2.45 5.21 -8.36
C LEU A 182 -2.09 3.73 -8.55
N GLY A 183 -1.34 3.14 -7.61
CA GLY A 183 -1.02 1.71 -7.62
C GLY A 183 -2.27 0.83 -7.65
N GLU A 184 -3.24 1.13 -6.78
CA GLU A 184 -4.50 0.38 -6.66
C GLU A 184 -5.45 0.60 -7.86
N VAL A 185 -5.43 1.81 -8.43
CA VAL A 185 -6.13 2.09 -9.69
C VAL A 185 -5.54 1.23 -10.80
N MET A 186 -4.21 1.18 -10.92
CA MET A 186 -3.54 0.41 -11.97
C MET A 186 -3.71 -1.10 -11.78
N SER A 187 -3.67 -1.61 -10.55
CA SER A 187 -3.96 -3.02 -10.27
C SER A 187 -5.41 -3.38 -10.59
N GLY A 188 -6.36 -2.54 -10.17
CA GLY A 188 -7.79 -2.69 -10.47
C GLY A 188 -8.09 -2.66 -11.96
N LEU A 189 -7.47 -1.73 -12.70
CA LEU A 189 -7.58 -1.65 -14.16
C LEU A 189 -6.95 -2.88 -14.84
N THR A 190 -5.80 -3.36 -14.34
CA THR A 190 -5.14 -4.55 -14.89
C THR A 190 -6.03 -5.78 -14.77
N VAL A 191 -6.63 -6.00 -13.61
CA VAL A 191 -7.59 -7.11 -13.41
C VAL A 191 -8.81 -6.93 -14.31
N LEU A 192 -9.40 -5.74 -14.33
CA LEU A 192 -10.61 -5.44 -15.12
C LEU A 192 -10.36 -5.64 -16.62
N TYR A 193 -9.32 -5.04 -17.18
CA TYR A 193 -9.02 -5.15 -18.60
C TYR A 193 -8.55 -6.55 -18.99
N SER A 194 -7.71 -7.20 -18.17
CA SER A 194 -7.33 -8.60 -18.41
C SER A 194 -8.58 -9.48 -18.52
N PHE A 195 -9.53 -9.31 -17.59
CA PHE A 195 -10.79 -10.05 -17.64
C PHE A 195 -11.69 -9.67 -18.82
N LEU A 196 -11.81 -8.38 -19.17
CA LEU A 196 -12.61 -7.96 -20.31
C LEU A 196 -12.04 -8.45 -21.64
N LEU A 197 -10.71 -8.50 -21.79
CA LEU A 197 -10.04 -9.01 -22.98
C LEU A 197 -10.18 -10.54 -23.09
N VAL A 198 -10.03 -11.24 -21.97
CA VAL A 198 -10.18 -12.70 -21.90
C VAL A 198 -11.31 -13.00 -20.93
N ARG A 199 -12.55 -12.83 -21.42
CA ARG A 199 -13.81 -13.01 -20.67
C ARG A 199 -14.11 -14.49 -20.46
N SER A 200 -13.24 -15.15 -19.70
CA SER A 200 -13.23 -16.61 -19.52
C SER A 200 -12.82 -16.99 -18.11
N LEU A 201 -13.34 -18.11 -17.63
CA LEU A 201 -12.93 -18.75 -16.37
C LEU A 201 -11.45 -19.18 -16.39
N TRP A 202 -10.89 -19.40 -17.59
CA TRP A 202 -9.49 -19.78 -17.76
C TRP A 202 -8.52 -18.62 -17.63
N ASN A 203 -9.02 -17.39 -17.46
CA ASN A 203 -8.16 -16.24 -17.24
C ASN A 203 -7.43 -16.37 -15.89
N PRO A 204 -6.09 -16.30 -15.85
CA PRO A 204 -5.33 -16.40 -14.60
C PRO A 204 -5.76 -15.38 -13.53
N VAL A 205 -6.19 -14.18 -13.90
CA VAL A 205 -6.66 -13.18 -12.92
C VAL A 205 -8.04 -13.53 -12.33
N ALA A 206 -8.82 -14.34 -13.06
CA ALA A 206 -10.12 -14.83 -12.61
C ALA A 206 -9.99 -16.06 -11.72
N TRP A 207 -8.86 -16.78 -11.74
CA TRP A 207 -8.71 -18.05 -11.02
C TRP A 207 -8.87 -17.92 -9.51
N ILE A 208 -8.40 -16.82 -8.91
CA ILE A 208 -8.63 -16.55 -7.48
C ILE A 208 -10.14 -16.43 -7.22
N ALA A 209 -10.87 -15.72 -8.08
CA ALA A 209 -12.32 -15.59 -7.95
C ALA A 209 -13.06 -16.91 -8.19
N VAL A 210 -12.63 -17.70 -9.16
CA VAL A 210 -13.14 -19.05 -9.43
C VAL A 210 -12.93 -19.96 -8.22
N MET A 211 -11.71 -20.00 -7.68
CA MET A 211 -11.37 -20.83 -6.50
C MET A 211 -12.21 -20.46 -5.28
N VAL A 212 -12.35 -19.17 -4.97
CA VAL A 212 -13.17 -18.72 -3.84
C VAL A 212 -14.65 -19.04 -4.07
N SER A 213 -15.14 -18.94 -5.31
CA SER A 213 -16.53 -19.29 -5.67
C SER A 213 -16.80 -20.80 -5.54
N PHE A 214 -15.78 -21.66 -5.64
CA PHE A 214 -15.91 -23.10 -5.39
C PHE A 214 -16.02 -23.47 -3.90
N TRP A 215 -15.62 -22.59 -2.98
CA TRP A 215 -15.70 -22.88 -1.55
C TRP A 215 -17.16 -22.98 -1.10
N ASN A 216 -17.52 -24.09 -0.47
CA ASN A 216 -18.87 -24.32 0.03
C ASN A 216 -19.00 -23.91 1.51
N VAL A 217 -18.61 -22.66 1.79
CA VAL A 217 -18.75 -22.03 3.11
C VAL A 217 -19.51 -20.72 2.97
N ASP A 218 -20.02 -20.20 4.08
CA ASP A 218 -20.77 -18.96 4.10
C ASP A 218 -19.90 -17.75 3.71
N CYS A 219 -20.55 -16.70 3.22
CA CYS A 219 -19.87 -15.51 2.74
C CYS A 219 -19.05 -14.81 3.85
N LEU A 220 -19.50 -14.85 5.10
CA LEU A 220 -18.79 -14.25 6.23
C LEU A 220 -17.46 -14.99 6.50
N LEU A 221 -17.46 -16.32 6.44
CA LEU A 221 -16.23 -17.10 6.57
C LEU A 221 -15.26 -16.89 5.39
N LYS A 222 -15.78 -16.74 4.15
CA LYS A 222 -14.95 -16.34 3.00
C LYS A 222 -14.33 -14.96 3.21
N GLN A 223 -15.12 -14.01 3.71
CA GLN A 223 -14.65 -12.67 4.14
C GLN A 223 -13.54 -12.80 5.16
N TYR A 224 -13.73 -13.61 6.18
CA TYR A 224 -12.72 -13.84 7.21
C TYR A 224 -11.42 -14.37 6.62
N LEU A 225 -11.47 -15.50 5.90
CA LEU A 225 -10.28 -16.16 5.38
C LEU A 225 -9.57 -15.35 4.30
N VAL A 226 -10.29 -14.89 3.27
CA VAL A 226 -9.69 -14.15 2.17
C VAL A 226 -9.18 -12.83 2.68
N VAL A 227 -9.95 -12.04 3.45
CA VAL A 227 -9.50 -10.73 3.89
C VAL A 227 -8.37 -10.85 4.91
N ILE A 228 -8.38 -11.80 5.85
CA ILE A 228 -7.23 -12.00 6.76
C ILE A 228 -6.00 -12.45 6.01
N PHE A 229 -6.11 -13.47 5.17
CA PHE A 229 -4.93 -14.00 4.48
C PHE A 229 -4.38 -12.98 3.47
N SER A 230 -5.26 -12.38 2.67
CA SER A 230 -4.85 -11.34 1.72
C SER A 230 -4.36 -10.08 2.46
N ARG A 231 -5.08 -9.52 3.43
CA ARG A 231 -4.60 -8.30 4.11
C ARG A 231 -3.40 -8.56 5.01
N PHE A 232 -3.34 -9.64 5.78
CA PHE A 232 -2.21 -9.86 6.68
C PHE A 232 -0.96 -10.27 5.89
N VAL A 233 -1.05 -11.30 5.03
CA VAL A 233 0.09 -11.80 4.27
C VAL A 233 0.49 -10.83 3.17
N LEU A 234 -0.45 -10.21 2.44
CA LEU A 234 -0.10 -9.26 1.38
C LEU A 234 0.29 -7.89 1.94
N SER A 235 -0.22 -7.45 3.09
CA SER A 235 0.36 -6.25 3.74
C SER A 235 1.78 -6.55 4.22
N TYR A 236 2.03 -7.74 4.76
CA TYR A 236 3.40 -8.16 5.09
C TYR A 236 4.30 -8.23 3.85
N ALA A 237 3.82 -8.83 2.76
CA ALA A 237 4.56 -8.91 1.50
C ALA A 237 4.81 -7.52 0.91
N ARG A 238 3.81 -6.63 0.93
CA ARG A 238 3.93 -5.23 0.52
C ARG A 238 4.98 -4.50 1.35
N LEU A 239 5.01 -4.72 2.66
CA LEU A 239 6.08 -4.19 3.51
C LEU A 239 7.43 -4.80 3.19
N ALA A 240 7.51 -6.10 2.94
CA ALA A 240 8.75 -6.75 2.58
C ALA A 240 9.28 -6.22 1.23
N VAL A 241 8.40 -5.96 0.26
CA VAL A 241 8.72 -5.29 -1.01
C VAL A 241 9.18 -3.87 -0.76
N VAL A 242 8.44 -3.11 0.04
CA VAL A 242 8.82 -1.74 0.43
C VAL A 242 10.17 -1.72 1.15
N ASP A 243 10.41 -2.62 2.09
CA ASP A 243 11.65 -2.79 2.86
C ASP A 243 12.79 -3.25 1.94
N TYR A 244 12.55 -4.15 0.98
CA TYR A 244 13.52 -4.59 -0.02
C TYR A 244 13.96 -3.44 -0.94
N PHE A 245 13.01 -2.66 -1.46
CA PHE A 245 13.33 -1.48 -2.26
C PHE A 245 13.83 -0.29 -1.41
N ASN A 246 13.58 -0.32 -0.09
CA ASN A 246 14.16 0.59 0.88
C ASN A 246 15.46 0.05 1.49
N GLN A 247 15.97 -1.13 1.11
CA GLN A 247 17.11 -1.74 1.80
C GLN A 247 18.30 -0.78 1.77
N PHE A 248 18.43 -0.10 2.92
CA PHE A 248 19.62 0.34 3.61
C PHE A 248 20.87 0.04 2.79
N LYS A 249 21.22 0.95 1.88
CA LYS A 249 22.64 1.16 1.66
C LYS A 249 23.15 1.65 3.01
N GLU A 250 23.68 0.73 3.82
CA GLU A 250 24.75 1.13 4.74
C GLU A 250 25.69 1.98 3.90
N PRO A 251 26.05 3.20 4.34
CA PRO A 251 27.08 3.94 3.64
C PRO A 251 28.25 2.97 3.52
N ALA A 252 28.65 2.68 2.26
CA ALA A 252 29.90 1.99 2.02
C ALA A 252 30.90 2.73 2.89
N HIS A 253 31.47 2.03 3.88
CA HIS A 253 32.42 2.61 4.83
C HIS A 253 33.29 3.62 4.08
N PRO A 254 33.45 4.88 4.55
CA PRO A 254 34.44 5.73 3.95
C PRO A 254 35.73 4.92 3.99
N ALA A 255 36.30 4.67 2.80
CA ALA A 255 37.59 4.04 2.70
C ALA A 255 38.48 4.78 3.69
N LEU A 256 38.93 4.06 4.73
CA LEU A 256 40.04 4.49 5.55
C LEU A 256 41.20 4.62 4.57
N HIS A 257 41.35 5.82 4.01
CA HIS A 257 42.55 6.17 3.28
C HIS A 257 43.67 6.27 4.32
N PRO A 258 44.80 5.56 4.11
CA PRO A 258 45.98 5.68 4.94
C PRO A 258 46.59 7.09 4.87
#